data_AF-D9VPL2-F1
#
_entry.id   AF-D9VPL2-F1
#
_cell.length_a   1.000
_cell.length_b   1.000
_cell.length_c   1.000
_cell.angle_alpha   90.00
_cell.angle_beta   90.00
_cell.angle_gamma   90.00
#
_symmetry.space_group_name_H-M   'P 1'
#
loop_
_entity.id
_entity.type
_entity.pdbx_description
1 polymer ?
#
loop_
_entity_poly.entity_id
_entity_poly.type
_entity_poly.pdbx_seq_one_letter_code
_entity_poly.pdbx_strand_id
1 'polypeptide(L)'
;MYDCVVKVNLPGRYEGWQEGRHEGRGGRSDAGEWTTYEDVALDDGDFEEIGRAFPDSLVRGGRVGGASALFLSIPDAVDHAQAWMTENRR
;
A
#
# COMPACT_ATOMS: atom_id res chain seq x y z
N MET A 1 1.65 -17.46 1.11
CA MET A 1 2.82 -16.65 0.73
C MET A 1 2.75 -16.54 -0.78
N TYR A 2 2.58 -15.33 -1.30
CA TYR A 2 2.40 -15.10 -2.74
C TYR A 2 3.56 -14.22 -3.22
N ASP A 3 4.11 -14.53 -4.39
CA ASP A 3 5.12 -13.68 -5.04
C ASP A 3 4.43 -12.45 -5.64
N CYS A 4 4.70 -11.26 -5.08
CA CYS A 4 4.28 -10.00 -5.66
C CYS A 4 5.36 -9.46 -6.59
N VAL A 5 4.94 -8.97 -7.76
CA VAL A 5 5.84 -8.37 -8.76
C VAL A 5 5.48 -6.90 -8.92
N VAL A 6 6.34 -6.01 -8.42
CA VAL A 6 6.20 -4.55 -8.61
C VAL A 6 7.41 -3.98 -9.32
N LYS A 7 7.17 -2.97 -10.15
CA LYS A 7 8.24 -2.21 -10.81
C LYS A 7 8.83 -1.22 -9.79
N VAL A 8 10.02 -1.50 -9.29
CA VAL A 8 10.73 -0.58 -8.40
C VAL A 8 11.68 0.28 -9.22
N ASN A 9 11.57 1.60 -9.12
CA ASN A 9 12.62 2.51 -9.58
C ASN A 9 13.68 2.60 -8.50
N LEU A 10 14.51 1.56 -8.38
CA LEU A 10 15.70 1.64 -7.54
C LEU A 10 16.66 2.65 -8.18
N PRO A 11 17.08 3.71 -7.47
CA PRO A 11 18.14 4.57 -7.98
C PRO A 11 19.37 3.69 -8.20
N GLY A 12 19.94 3.78 -9.40
CA GLY A 12 21.08 2.97 -9.81
C GLY A 12 22.14 2.90 -8.72
N ARG A 13 22.53 1.67 -8.39
CA ARG A 13 23.65 1.30 -7.52
C ARG A 13 24.82 2.28 -7.71
N TYR A 14 25.15 3.05 -6.68
CA TYR A 14 26.35 3.88 -6.63
C TYR A 14 27.57 2.97 -6.52
N GLU A 15 27.99 2.35 -7.62
CA GLU A 15 29.31 1.72 -7.70
C GLU A 15 30.29 2.68 -8.37
N GLY A 16 31.36 2.99 -7.64
CA GLY A 16 32.28 4.07 -7.91
C GLY A 16 33.00 3.98 -9.26
N TRP A 17 33.43 5.16 -9.71
CA TRP A 17 34.54 5.47 -10.61
C TRP A 17 35.09 4.32 -11.48
N GLN A 18 34.75 4.33 -12.77
CA GLN A 18 35.68 3.90 -13.82
C GLN A 18 35.69 4.91 -14.97
N GLU A 19 36.83 5.58 -15.07
CA GLU A 19 37.24 6.47 -16.15
C GLU A 19 37.39 5.66 -17.44
N GLY A 20 36.52 5.89 -18.43
CA GLY A 20 36.51 5.12 -19.67
C GLY A 20 35.56 5.70 -20.73
N ARG A 21 36.07 6.67 -21.48
CA ARG A 21 35.69 7.07 -22.86
C ARG A 21 34.24 6.75 -23.30
N HIS A 22 33.39 7.77 -23.28
CA HIS A 22 32.08 7.76 -23.95
C HIS A 22 32.24 7.93 -25.47
N GLU A 23 32.15 6.84 -26.24
CA GLU A 23 31.69 6.88 -27.63
C GLU A 23 30.30 6.20 -27.71
N GLY A 24 29.38 6.88 -28.38
CA GLY A 24 27.95 6.80 -28.08
C GLY A 24 27.21 5.53 -28.46
N ARG A 25 26.15 5.24 -27.68
CA ARG A 25 24.85 4.73 -28.15
C ARG A 25 23.83 4.74 -27.02
N GLY A 26 22.71 5.44 -27.23
CA GLY A 26 21.45 5.23 -26.53
C GLY A 26 21.44 5.69 -25.07
N GLY A 27 20.69 6.75 -24.77
CA GLY A 27 20.35 7.10 -23.39
C GLY A 27 19.68 5.91 -22.72
N ARG A 28 20.38 5.28 -21.77
CA ARG A 28 19.81 4.27 -20.89
C ARG A 28 18.87 5.05 -19.98
N SER A 29 17.57 5.01 -20.24
CA SER A 29 16.59 5.42 -19.25
C SER A 29 16.93 4.71 -17.95
N ASP A 30 16.83 5.40 -16.81
CA ASP A 30 16.67 4.80 -15.47
C ASP A 30 15.38 3.95 -15.44
N ALA A 31 15.32 2.94 -16.30
CA ALA A 31 14.19 2.04 -16.40
C ALA A 31 14.35 1.07 -15.26
N GLY A 32 13.65 1.35 -14.14
CA GLY A 32 13.61 0.48 -12.99
C GLY A 32 13.41 -0.98 -13.39
N GLU A 33 14.26 -1.84 -12.84
CA GLU A 33 14.24 -3.28 -13.05
C GLU A 33 13.03 -3.91 -12.34
N TRP A 34 12.46 -4.97 -12.92
CA TRP A 34 11.44 -5.76 -12.23
C TRP A 34 12.09 -6.55 -11.11
N THR A 35 11.49 -6.53 -9.92
CA THR A 35 11.97 -7.30 -8.78
C THR A 35 10.82 -8.10 -8.17
N THR A 36 11.16 -9.21 -7.54
CA THR A 36 10.22 -10.08 -6.83
C THR A 36 10.45 -9.92 -5.34
N TYR A 37 9.38 -9.85 -4.57
CA TYR A 37 9.43 -9.76 -3.12
C TYR A 37 8.25 -10.50 -2.49
N GLU A 38 8.45 -10.94 -1.24
CA GLU A 38 7.38 -11.55 -0.45
C GLU A 38 6.47 -10.46 0.10
N ASP A 39 5.16 -10.67 -0.01
CA ASP A 39 4.15 -9.76 0.53
C ASP A 39 2.96 -10.55 1.11
N VAL A 40 2.08 -9.83 1.80
CA VAL A 40 0.78 -10.35 2.23
C VAL A 40 -0.20 -10.32 1.06
N ALA A 41 -0.98 -11.40 0.88
CA ALA A 41 -2.16 -11.32 0.04
C ALA A 41 -3.23 -10.54 0.79
N LEU A 42 -3.53 -9.35 0.31
CA LEU A 42 -4.59 -8.52 0.86
C LEU A 42 -5.95 -9.15 0.51
N ASP A 43 -6.77 -9.31 1.55
CA ASP A 43 -8.16 -9.77 1.47
C ASP A 43 -9.04 -8.73 2.16
N ASP A 44 -9.87 -8.05 1.37
CA ASP A 44 -10.79 -7.01 1.78
C ASP A 44 -12.23 -7.52 1.96
N GLY A 45 -12.46 -8.83 1.85
CA GLY A 45 -13.80 -9.43 1.86
C GLY A 45 -14.62 -9.22 3.13
N ASP A 46 -13.98 -8.89 4.26
CA ASP A 46 -14.62 -8.63 5.55
C ASP A 46 -14.62 -7.15 5.96
N PHE A 47 -14.14 -6.24 5.11
CA PHE A 47 -14.08 -4.81 5.43
C PHE A 47 -15.47 -4.22 5.71
N GLU A 48 -16.51 -4.72 5.03
CA GLU A 48 -17.90 -4.30 5.29
C GLU A 48 -18.36 -4.70 6.71
N GLU A 49 -18.04 -5.92 7.15
CA GLU A 49 -18.43 -6.41 8.48
C GLU A 49 -17.67 -5.69 9.57
N ILE A 50 -16.36 -5.49 9.38
CA ILE A 50 -15.51 -4.72 10.29
C ILE A 50 -16.03 -3.29 10.43
N GLY A 51 -16.34 -2.64 9.30
CA GLY A 51 -16.89 -1.29 9.27
C GLY A 51 -18.26 -1.21 9.94
N ARG A 52 -19.13 -2.21 9.75
CA ARG A 52 -20.45 -2.29 10.42
C ARG A 52 -20.32 -2.48 11.94
N ALA A 53 -19.27 -3.15 12.39
CA ALA A 53 -18.99 -3.34 13.82
C ALA A 53 -18.29 -2.14 14.46
N PHE A 54 -17.77 -1.18 13.67
CA PHE A 54 -17.05 -0.02 14.19
C PHE A 54 -18.00 0.91 14.97
N PRO A 55 -17.59 1.44 16.15
CA PRO A 55 -18.50 2.23 16.98
C PRO A 55 -18.97 3.52 16.30
N ASP A 56 -20.30 3.69 16.18
CA ASP A 56 -20.91 4.90 15.62
C ASP A 56 -20.48 6.19 16.35
N SER A 57 -20.14 6.11 17.64
CA SER A 57 -19.64 7.24 18.43
C SER A 57 -18.27 7.77 17.97
N LEU A 58 -17.50 6.96 17.25
CA LEU A 58 -16.20 7.31 16.67
C LEU A 58 -16.31 7.77 15.21
N VAL A 59 -17.52 7.78 14.66
CA VAL A 59 -17.78 8.17 13.28
C VAL A 59 -18.58 9.46 13.23
N ARG A 60 -18.15 10.39 12.39
CA ARG A 60 -18.92 11.60 12.06
C ARG A 60 -19.40 11.51 10.63
N GLY A 61 -20.71 11.29 10.46
CA GLY A 61 -21.36 11.29 9.16
C GLY A 61 -21.70 12.70 8.65
N GLY A 62 -21.72 12.88 7.33
CA GLY A 62 -22.10 14.14 6.70
C GLY A 62 -22.20 14.03 5.18
N ARG A 63 -22.24 15.19 4.52
CA ARG A 63 -22.24 15.31 3.05
C ARG A 63 -21.04 16.11 2.58
N VAL A 64 -20.39 15.65 1.52
CA VAL A 64 -19.39 16.42 0.76
C VAL A 64 -19.98 16.66 -0.62
N GLY A 65 -20.46 17.88 -0.85
CA GLY A 65 -21.30 18.20 -2.00
C GLY A 65 -22.55 17.30 -2.04
N GLY A 66 -22.70 16.56 -3.13
CA GLY A 66 -23.81 15.63 -3.33
C GLY A 66 -23.63 14.24 -2.69
N ALA A 67 -22.45 13.90 -2.18
CA ALA A 67 -22.15 12.53 -1.70
C ALA A 67 -22.22 12.41 -0.18
N SER A 68 -22.67 11.25 0.32
CA SER A 68 -22.51 10.87 1.74
C SER A 68 -21.05 10.59 2.05
N ALA A 69 -20.57 11.07 3.19
CA ALA A 69 -19.20 10.90 3.63
C ALA A 69 -19.14 10.62 5.14
N LEU A 70 -18.08 9.91 5.55
CA LEU A 70 -17.78 9.62 6.94
C LEU A 70 -16.39 10.18 7.27
N PHE A 71 -16.26 10.76 8.46
CA PHE A 71 -15.00 11.17 9.04
C PHE A 71 -14.73 10.34 10.30
N LEU A 72 -13.56 9.73 10.38
CA LEU A 72 -13.12 8.87 11.46
C LEU A 72 -11.60 8.96 11.65
N SER A 73 -11.13 8.53 12.81
CA SER A 73 -9.71 8.40 13.15
C SER A 73 -9.12 7.13 12.54
N ILE A 74 -8.02 7.26 11.80
CA ILE A 74 -7.33 6.10 11.20
C ILE A 74 -6.76 5.16 12.27
N PRO A 75 -6.06 5.63 13.32
CA PRO A 75 -5.59 4.74 14.40
C PRO A 75 -6.72 3.94 15.03
N ASP A 76 -7.83 4.59 15.41
CA ASP A 76 -8.95 3.89 16.07
C ASP A 76 -9.60 2.86 15.14
N ALA A 77 -9.71 3.17 13.84
CA ALA A 77 -10.23 2.24 12.84
C ALA A 77 -9.33 1.01 12.66
N VAL A 78 -8.01 1.19 12.66
CA VAL A 78 -7.03 0.10 12.52
C VAL A 78 -7.00 -0.75 13.79
N ASP A 79 -7.02 -0.14 14.97
CA ASP A 79 -7.05 -0.87 16.25
C ASP A 79 -8.31 -1.73 16.36
N HIS A 80 -9.47 -1.17 15.98
CA HIS A 80 -10.73 -1.93 15.90
C HIS A 80 -10.65 -3.07 14.89
N ALA A 81 -10.16 -2.81 13.68
CA ALA A 81 -10.02 -3.85 12.65
C ALA A 81 -9.09 -4.98 13.11
N GLN A 82 -7.98 -4.66 13.76
CA GLN A 82 -7.05 -5.66 14.30
C GLN A 82 -7.71 -6.52 15.37
N ALA A 83 -8.43 -5.91 16.33
CA ALA A 83 -9.13 -6.64 17.38
C ALA A 83 -10.21 -7.55 16.79
N TRP A 84 -11.05 -7.02 15.89
CA TRP A 84 -12.10 -7.79 15.22
C TRP A 84 -11.52 -8.95 14.42
N MET A 85 -10.50 -8.71 13.59
CA MET A 85 -9.88 -9.78 12.78
C MET A 85 -9.26 -10.86 13.67
N THR A 86 -8.64 -10.50 14.79
CA THR A 86 -8.06 -11.44 15.76
C THR A 86 -9.12 -12.39 16.35
N GLU A 87 -10.34 -11.89 16.55
CA GLU A 87 -11.43 -12.65 17.14
C GLU A 87 -12.23 -13.47 16.10
N ASN A 88 -12.32 -12.98 14.85
CA ASN A 88 -13.28 -13.50 13.86
C ASN A 88 -12.63 -14.26 12.71
N ARG A 89 -11.40 -13.92 12.29
CA ARG A 89 -10.68 -14.70 11.27
C ARG A 89 -10.11 -15.96 11.91
N ARG A 90 -10.21 -17.09 11.19
CA ARG A 90 -9.67 -18.39 11.59
C ARG A 90 -8.53 -18.82 10.69
#